data_AF-A0A1H7XQV5-F1
#
_entry.id   AF-A0A1H7XQV5-F1
#
_cell.length_a   1.000
_cell.length_b   1.000
_cell.length_c   1.000
_cell.angle_alpha   90.00
_cell.angle_beta   90.00
_cell.angle_gamma   90.00
#
_symmetry.space_group_name_H-M   'P 1'
#
loop_
_entity.id
_entity.type
_entity.pdbx_description
1 polymer ?
#
loop_
_entity_poly.entity_id
_entity_poly.type
_entity_poly.pdbx_seq_one_letter_code
_entity_poly.pdbx_strand_id
1 'polypeptide(L)' 'MNEEEQIRELYRLYWKYMIDGDTARMIGCSTVIAEVYGGGKGSWRLQGDFTLRKENGTWKLTSSKASTY' A
#
# COMPACT_ATOMS: atom_id res chain seq x y z
N MET A 1 9.94 -17.01 14.67
CA MET A 1 10.39 -16.06 13.64
C MET A 1 11.90 -16.17 13.57
N ASN A 2 12.46 -16.51 12.43
CA ASN A 2 13.93 -16.60 12.29
C ASN A 2 14.53 -15.20 12.06
N GLU A 3 15.86 -15.10 12.12
CA GLU A 3 16.58 -13.82 11.94
C GLU A 3 16.30 -13.20 10.56
N GLU A 4 16.15 -14.02 9.52
CA GLU A 4 15.83 -13.56 8.16
C GLU A 4 14.43 -12.92 8.07
N GLU A 5 13.42 -13.54 8.70
CA GLU A 5 12.07 -12.99 8.80
C GLU A 5 12.05 -11.68 9.59
N GLN A 6 12.81 -11.60 10.69
CA GLN A 6 12.94 -10.37 11.47
C GLN A 6 13.57 -9.24 10.64
N ILE A 7 14.63 -9.54 9.91
CA ILE A 7 15.30 -8.58 9.03
C ILE A 7 14.35 -8.12 7.91
N ARG A 8 13.64 -9.04 7.25
CA ARG A 8 12.66 -8.71 6.21
C ARG A 8 11.54 -7.82 6.73
N GLU A 9 11.01 -8.09 7.92
CA GLU A 9 9.94 -7.28 8.52
C GLU A 9 10.45 -5.90 8.95
N LEU A 10 11.70 -5.80 9.41
CA LEU A 10 12.33 -4.53 9.72
C LEU A 10 12.51 -3.69 8.44
N TYR A 11 13.04 -4.27 7.36
CA TYR A 11 13.19 -3.57 6.07
C TYR A 11 11.86 -3.15 5.47
N ARG A 12 10.80 -3.96 5.64
CA ARG A 12 9.45 -3.62 5.20
C ARG A 12 8.96 -2.29 5.78
N LEU A 13 9.31 -1.97 7.01
CA LEU A 13 8.86 -0.74 7.68
C LEU A 13 9.61 0.52 7.22
N TYR A 14 10.82 0.38 6.68
CA TYR A 14 11.65 1.53 6.27
C TYR A 14 11.50 1.90 4.80
N TRP A 15 11.06 0.96 3.95
CA TRP A 15 11.02 1.17 2.52
C TRP A 15 9.60 1.48 2.05
N LYS A 16 9.46 2.55 1.24
CA LYS A 16 8.18 2.92 0.63
C LYS A 16 7.69 1.87 -0.38
N TYR A 17 8.57 1.03 -0.91
CA TYR A 17 8.20 -0.09 -1.76
C TYR A 17 9.25 -1.21 -1.67
N MET A 18 8.82 -2.44 -1.91
CA MET A 18 9.69 -3.61 -1.96
C MET A 18 9.12 -4.62 -2.95
N ILE A 19 9.99 -5.28 -3.71
CA ILE A 19 9.63 -6.37 -4.63
C ILE A 19 10.37 -7.63 -4.15
N ASP A 20 9.63 -8.72 -3.97
CA ASP A 20 10.15 -10.06 -3.64
C ASP A 20 9.53 -11.07 -4.62
N GLY A 21 10.32 -11.44 -5.63
CA GLY A 21 9.87 -12.28 -6.74
C GLY A 21 8.64 -11.71 -7.44
N ASP A 22 7.54 -12.48 -7.37
CA ASP A 22 6.24 -12.11 -7.94
C ASP A 22 5.31 -11.39 -6.93
N THR A 23 5.84 -10.91 -5.82
CA THR A 23 5.08 -10.12 -4.84
C THR A 23 5.72 -8.74 -4.65
N ALA A 24 4.90 -7.75 -4.31
CA ALA A 24 5.39 -6.44 -3.94
C ALA A 24 4.54 -5.81 -2.85
N ARG A 25 5.14 -4.88 -2.09
CA ARG A 25 4.45 -4.02 -1.14
C ARG A 25 4.78 -2.57 -1.41
N MET A 26 3.84 -1.66 -1.13
CA MET A 26 4.02 -0.23 -1.36
C MET A 26 3.25 0.59 -0.33
N ILE A 27 3.91 1.60 0.22
CA ILE A 27 3.30 2.68 0.99
C ILE A 27 3.25 3.93 0.12
N GLY A 28 2.04 4.41 -0.18
CA GLY A 28 1.82 5.61 -1.00
C GLY A 28 1.00 6.67 -0.26
N CYS A 29 1.24 7.95 -0.56
CA CYS A 29 0.39 9.04 -0.07
C CYS A 29 -0.40 9.65 -1.23
N SER A 30 -1.67 9.96 -1.00
CA SER A 30 -2.55 10.59 -1.97
C SER A 30 -3.45 11.64 -1.31
N THR A 31 -3.97 12.56 -2.11
CA THR A 31 -5.07 13.44 -1.71
C THR A 31 -6.30 13.01 -2.49
N VAL A 32 -7.34 12.59 -1.78
CA VAL A 32 -8.62 12.21 -2.37
C VAL A 32 -9.60 13.34 -2.18
N ILE A 33 -10.26 13.73 -3.27
CA ILE A 33 -11.31 14.74 -3.28
C ILE A 33 -12.57 14.06 -3.80
N ALA A 34 -13.62 14.02 -2.99
CA ALA A 34 -14.87 13.35 -3.35
C ALA A 34 -16.07 14.00 -2.67
N GLU A 35 -17.23 13.85 -3.26
CA GLU A 35 -18.52 14.15 -2.65
C GLU A 35 -19.26 12.83 -2.45
N VAL A 36 -19.73 12.58 -1.22
CA VAL A 36 -20.35 11.32 -0.83
C VAL A 36 -21.77 11.60 -0.33
N TYR A 37 -22.76 11.05 -1.03
CA TYR A 37 -24.19 11.14 -0.72
C TYR A 37 -24.70 12.56 -0.38
N GLY A 38 -24.29 13.57 -1.15
CA GLY A 38 -24.76 14.95 -0.98
C GLY A 38 -24.23 15.66 0.27
N GLY A 39 -23.25 15.07 0.97
CA GLY A 39 -22.56 15.68 2.11
C GLY A 39 -21.61 16.82 1.73
N GLY A 40 -21.60 17.25 0.46
CA GLY A 40 -20.66 18.22 -0.08
C GLY A 40 -19.27 17.62 -0.38
N LYS A 41 -18.42 18.46 -0.97
CA LYS A 41 -17.07 18.09 -1.40
C LYS A 41 -16.12 17.99 -0.20
N GLY A 42 -15.68 16.78 0.11
CA GLY A 42 -14.63 16.51 1.07
C GLY A 42 -13.24 16.36 0.41
N SER A 43 -12.21 16.52 1.23
CA SER A 43 -10.80 16.34 0.86
C SER A 43 -10.08 15.62 1.99
N TRP A 44 -9.41 14.51 1.67
CA TRP A 44 -8.70 13.68 2.63
C TRP A 44 -7.30 13.36 2.14
N ARG A 45 -6.32 13.51 3.04
CA ARG A 45 -4.96 12.99 2.82
C ARG A 45 -4.94 11.55 3.30
N LEU A 46 -4.64 10.62 2.39
CA LEU A 46 -4.63 9.19 2.67
C LEU A 46 -3.23 8.63 2.48
N GLN A 47 -2.80 7.80 3.43
CA GLN A 47 -1.69 6.89 3.29
C GLN A 47 -2.25 5.51 2.98
N GLY A 48 -1.83 4.91 1.86
CA GLY A 48 -2.20 3.57 1.45
C GLY A 48 -1.07 2.57 1.70
N ASP A 49 -1.40 1.43 2.29
CA ASP A 49 -0.58 0.21 2.35
C ASP A 49 -1.16 -0.78 1.33
N PHE A 50 -0.37 -1.08 0.31
CA PHE A 50 -0.74 -1.91 -0.82
C PHE A 50 0.11 -3.16 -0.88
N THR A 51 -0.52 -4.29 -1.21
CA THR A 51 0.17 -5.52 -1.59
C THR A 51 -0.19 -5.85 -3.03
N LEU A 52 0.80 -6.29 -3.81
CA LEU A 52 0.67 -6.63 -5.21
C LEU A 52 1.20 -8.03 -5.49
N ARG A 53 0.67 -8.65 -6.54
CA ARG A 53 1.17 -9.91 -7.09
C ARG A 53 1.33 -9.80 -8.61
N LYS A 54 2.40 -10.37 -9.14
CA LYS A 54 2.62 -10.51 -10.58
C LYS A 54 1.91 -11.76 -11.08
N GLU A 55 1.06 -11.57 -12.07
CA GLU A 55 0.32 -12.65 -12.72
C GLU A 55 0.48 -12.47 -14.23
N ASN A 56 1.00 -13.49 -14.92
CA ASN A 56 1.24 -13.46 -16.37
C ASN A 56 2.01 -12.21 -16.83
N GLY A 57 3.05 -11.83 -16.06
CA GLY A 57 3.87 -10.66 -16.33
C GLY A 57 3.27 -9.31 -15.92
N THR A 58 2.02 -9.27 -15.42
CA THR A 58 1.33 -8.04 -15.02
C THR A 58 1.16 -7.94 -13.52
N TRP A 59 1.47 -6.78 -12.93
CA TRP A 59 1.23 -6.51 -11.51
C TRP A 59 -0.24 -6.19 -11.25
N LYS A 60 -0.82 -6.82 -10.22
CA LYS A 60 -2.18 -6.57 -9.75
C LYS A 60 -2.18 -6.28 -8.25
N LEU A 61 -3.04 -5.37 -7.81
CA LEU A 61 -3.30 -5.16 -6.38
C LEU A 61 -4.03 -6.38 -5.82
N THR A 62 -3.51 -6.94 -4.73
CA THR A 62 -4.13 -8.03 -3.97
C THR A 62 -4.66 -7.57 -2.63
N SER A 63 -4.16 -6.45 -2.11
CA SER A 63 -4.70 -5.77 -0.92
C SER A 63 -4.48 -4.27 -1.00
N SER A 64 -5.41 -3.51 -0.42
CA SER A 64 -5.37 -2.06 -0.33
C SER A 64 -6.00 -1.63 0.99
N LYS A 65 -5.20 -1.07 1.89
CA LYS A 65 -5.67 -0.46 3.14
C LYS A 65 -5.26 1.01 3.15
N ALA A 66 -6.21 1.91 3.38
CA ALA A 66 -5.93 3.33 3.51
C ALA A 66 -6.20 3.82 4.94
N SER A 67 -5.41 4.79 5.40
CA SER A 67 -5.65 5.55 6.62
C SER A 67 -5.44 7.04 6.36
N THR A 68 -6.21 7.88 7.04
CA THR A 68 -5.97 9.33 7.05
C THR A 68 -4.72 9.66 7.89
N TYR A 69 -3.99 10.70 7.52
CA TYR A 69 -2.80 11.19 8.25
C TYR A 69 -2.73 12.72 8.28
#